data_AF-A0A7S4IZR0-F1
#
_entry.id   AF-A0A7S4IZR0-F1
#
_cell.length_a   1.000
_cell.length_b   1.000
_cell.length_c   1.000
_cell.angle_alpha   90.00
_cell.angle_beta   90.00
_cell.angle_gamma   90.00
#
_symmetry.space_group_name_H-M   'P 1'
#
loop_
_entity.id
_entity.type
_entity.pdbx_description
1 polymer ?
#
loop_
_entity_poly.entity_id
_entity_poly.type
_entity_poly.pdbx_seq_one_letter_code
_entity_poly.pdbx_strand_id
1 'polypeptide(L)'
;ESMDRDGGGGDEDEDDEGGTRRTEKGGEEPWRVALRVETDGAAAGAGGAGNNSDVPPTPALSVPLPSGALYYLCDDFNHRHEHAVLSGSSQLRYSSTHRVAREGQGTWRYIRDRCSSVLAAECLIGNAAELARCGNAAGRKRLVKQVRSQRRLMTELEFEWIRQWQVQGKKHAALHPYWHRPMERLIESYRELERRSQSCMRLLERSSSSAEPKPSDDDDDDDSSSASTSASALAAAAAAAASEELFDVTIESLEERAALRSKWIERLRDPIFRSMPFDERPMTECGGLFEDDDHDDSTGTTTTTAAEVRRWRANFSE
;
A
#
# COMPACT_ATOMS: atom_id res chain seq x y z
N GLU A 1 43.71 76.94 -23.34
CA GLU A 1 43.39 77.61 -24.62
C GLU A 1 42.22 76.85 -25.23
N SER A 2 40.99 77.28 -24.95
CA SER A 2 40.24 78.30 -25.70
C SER A 2 39.92 77.85 -27.12
N MET A 3 38.66 77.48 -27.38
CA MET A 3 37.75 78.38 -28.09
C MET A 3 36.35 77.78 -28.17
N ASP A 4 35.43 78.48 -27.53
CA ASP A 4 34.01 78.49 -27.82
C ASP A 4 33.74 78.80 -29.30
N ARG A 5 32.61 78.30 -29.81
CA ARG A 5 31.74 79.08 -30.69
C ARG A 5 30.29 78.65 -30.56
N ASP A 6 29.51 79.65 -30.18
CA ASP A 6 28.07 79.77 -30.04
C ASP A 6 27.29 79.72 -31.36
N GLY A 7 25.98 79.49 -31.21
CA GLY A 7 24.90 79.91 -32.12
C GLY A 7 24.22 78.75 -32.85
N GLY A 8 22.91 78.54 -32.80
CA GLY A 8 21.79 79.31 -32.26
C GLY A 8 20.55 79.06 -33.14
N GLY A 9 19.40 78.77 -32.50
CA GLY A 9 18.05 79.05 -32.99
C GLY A 9 17.36 78.05 -33.93
N GLY A 10 16.10 77.75 -33.61
CA GLY A 10 15.08 77.33 -34.59
C GLY A 10 14.24 76.13 -34.14
N ASP A 11 13.14 76.41 -33.43
CA ASP A 11 11.98 75.52 -33.32
C ASP A 11 11.35 75.31 -34.70
N GLU A 12 10.91 74.09 -35.01
CA GLU A 12 9.71 73.83 -35.81
C GLU A 12 9.28 72.38 -35.60
N ASP A 13 8.04 72.25 -35.14
CA ASP A 13 7.30 71.01 -34.89
C ASP A 13 7.07 70.25 -36.22
N GLU A 14 7.44 68.97 -36.26
CA GLU A 14 6.86 68.02 -37.20
C GLU A 14 6.40 66.77 -36.45
N ASP A 15 5.09 66.60 -36.48
CA ASP A 15 4.33 65.43 -36.04
C ASP A 15 4.82 64.17 -36.79
N ASP A 16 5.48 63.25 -36.09
CA ASP A 16 5.67 61.88 -36.58
C ASP A 16 4.92 60.91 -35.66
N GLU A 17 3.76 60.46 -36.16
CA GLU A 17 2.97 59.33 -35.65
C GLU A 17 3.75 58.01 -35.81
N GLY A 18 4.89 57.92 -35.14
CA GLY A 18 5.67 56.71 -35.00
C GLY A 18 5.09 55.88 -33.86
N GLY A 19 4.07 55.07 -34.18
CA GLY A 19 3.55 54.03 -33.31
C GLY A 19 4.69 53.16 -32.77
N THR A 20 5.18 53.50 -31.59
CA THR A 20 6.10 52.67 -30.82
C THR A 20 5.29 51.49 -30.36
N ARG A 21 5.30 50.45 -31.20
CA ARG A 21 4.97 49.08 -30.81
C ARG A 21 5.91 48.75 -29.66
N ARG A 22 5.45 49.04 -28.45
CA ARG A 22 6.07 48.62 -27.20
C ARG A 22 6.16 47.12 -27.35
N THR A 23 7.34 46.63 -27.70
CA THR A 23 7.70 45.25 -27.45
C THR A 23 7.57 45.14 -25.95
N GLU A 24 6.44 44.60 -25.49
CA GLU A 24 6.34 44.06 -24.14
C GLU A 24 7.53 43.12 -24.02
N LYS A 25 8.60 43.59 -23.37
CA LYS A 25 9.66 42.72 -22.89
C LYS A 25 8.92 41.70 -22.05
N GLY A 26 8.74 40.49 -22.59
CA GLY A 26 8.08 39.38 -21.92
C GLY A 26 8.73 39.21 -20.57
N GLY A 27 8.10 39.78 -19.54
CA GLY A 27 8.58 39.67 -18.17
C GLY A 27 8.52 38.21 -17.80
N GLU A 28 9.53 37.73 -17.08
CA GLU A 28 9.47 36.37 -16.56
C GLU A 28 8.20 36.20 -15.71
N GLU A 29 7.35 35.27 -16.08
CA GLU A 29 6.18 34.95 -15.28
C GLU A 29 6.65 34.22 -14.02
N PRO A 30 6.35 34.74 -12.82
CA PRO A 30 6.78 34.09 -11.59
C PRO A 30 5.95 32.83 -11.38
N TRP A 31 6.57 31.84 -10.74
CA TRP A 31 5.84 30.72 -10.16
C TRP A 31 4.80 31.23 -9.15
N ARG A 32 3.65 30.56 -9.04
CA ARG A 32 2.56 30.98 -8.15
C ARG A 32 1.96 29.81 -7.39
N VAL A 33 1.30 30.11 -6.28
CA VAL A 33 0.33 29.20 -5.66
C VAL A 33 -1.07 29.72 -5.94
N ALA A 34 -1.90 28.85 -6.49
CA ALA A 34 -3.33 29.10 -6.67
C ALA A 34 -4.10 28.48 -5.51
N LEU A 35 -5.10 29.19 -4.99
CA LEU A 35 -5.94 28.78 -3.87
C LEU A 35 -7.41 29.00 -4.23
N ARG A 36 -8.28 28.06 -3.87
CA ARG A 36 -9.74 28.19 -4.05
C ARG A 36 -10.51 27.49 -2.95
N VAL A 37 -11.72 27.96 -2.66
CA VAL A 37 -12.62 27.33 -1.67
C VAL A 37 -13.23 26.06 -2.27
N GLU A 38 -13.24 24.96 -1.52
CA GLU A 38 -13.71 23.64 -1.99
C GLU A 38 -15.19 23.63 -2.41
N THR A 39 -16.04 24.40 -1.71
CA THR A 39 -17.48 24.50 -2.03
C THR A 39 -17.76 25.05 -3.42
N ASP A 40 -16.83 25.83 -3.97
CA ASP A 40 -16.94 26.40 -5.32
C ASP A 40 -16.37 25.44 -6.38
N GLY A 41 -15.70 24.35 -5.96
CA GLY A 41 -15.19 23.28 -6.81
C GLY A 41 -16.21 22.24 -7.22
N ALA A 42 -17.04 21.81 -6.29
CA ALA A 42 -18.10 20.85 -6.55
C ALA A 42 -19.22 21.45 -7.43
N ALA A 43 -19.54 22.74 -7.25
CA ALA A 43 -20.60 23.43 -7.99
C ALA A 43 -20.24 23.73 -9.46
N ALA A 44 -18.95 23.83 -9.80
CA ALA A 44 -18.51 24.11 -11.17
C ALA A 44 -18.40 22.85 -12.05
N GLY A 45 -18.32 21.66 -11.45
CA GLY A 45 -18.12 20.38 -12.15
C GLY A 45 -19.37 19.49 -12.28
N ALA A 46 -20.40 19.73 -11.47
CA ALA A 46 -21.66 19.01 -11.56
C ALA A 46 -22.78 20.00 -11.88
N GLY A 47 -23.51 19.77 -12.98
CA GLY A 47 -24.72 20.50 -13.37
C GLY A 47 -25.90 20.27 -12.41
N GLY A 48 -25.67 20.49 -11.11
CA GLY A 48 -26.65 20.36 -10.05
C GLY A 48 -27.38 21.68 -9.83
N ALA A 49 -28.53 21.80 -10.48
CA ALA A 49 -29.54 22.78 -10.14
C ALA A 49 -29.97 22.60 -8.68
N GLY A 50 -29.77 23.61 -7.84
CA GLY A 50 -30.44 23.71 -6.54
C GLY A 50 -29.60 24.32 -5.42
N ASN A 51 -29.51 25.65 -5.39
CA ASN A 51 -30.04 26.51 -4.31
C ASN A 51 -29.19 27.76 -4.09
N ASN A 52 -29.85 28.92 -4.25
CA ASN A 52 -29.44 30.28 -3.87
C ASN A 52 -28.06 30.77 -4.35
N SER A 53 -28.01 31.31 -5.57
CA SER A 53 -26.80 31.94 -6.13
C SER A 53 -26.98 33.44 -6.39
N ASP A 54 -27.47 34.20 -5.42
CA ASP A 54 -27.28 35.68 -5.42
C ASP A 54 -25.91 36.08 -4.84
N VAL A 55 -25.14 35.11 -4.34
CA VAL A 55 -23.75 35.33 -3.93
C VAL A 55 -22.84 34.82 -5.05
N PRO A 56 -21.99 35.69 -5.65
CA PRO A 56 -21.03 35.25 -6.64
C PRO A 56 -20.02 34.28 -6.00
N PRO A 57 -19.52 33.28 -6.77
CA PRO A 57 -18.52 32.35 -6.25
C PRO A 57 -17.29 33.10 -5.75
N THR A 58 -16.64 32.58 -4.71
CA THR A 58 -15.47 33.21 -4.12
C THR A 58 -14.34 33.21 -5.16
N PRO A 59 -13.79 34.38 -5.54
CA PRO A 59 -12.71 34.43 -6.52
C PRO A 59 -11.49 33.64 -6.06
N ALA A 60 -10.90 32.86 -6.96
CA ALA A 60 -9.65 32.16 -6.69
C ALA A 60 -8.49 33.15 -6.49
N LEU A 61 -7.55 32.79 -5.62
CA LEU A 61 -6.34 33.57 -5.38
C LEU A 61 -5.17 32.98 -6.16
N SER A 62 -4.31 33.84 -6.70
CA SER A 62 -3.06 33.46 -7.34
C SER A 62 -1.94 34.32 -6.79
N VAL A 63 -1.11 33.73 -5.92
CA VAL A 63 -0.08 34.45 -5.16
C VAL A 63 1.29 34.14 -5.75
N PRO A 64 2.06 35.15 -6.21
CA PRO A 64 3.40 34.94 -6.74
C PRO A 64 4.37 34.45 -5.65
N LEU A 65 5.26 33.54 -6.03
CA LEU A 65 6.26 32.90 -5.18
C LEU A 65 7.66 33.21 -5.72
N PRO A 66 8.22 34.39 -5.42
CA PRO A 66 9.61 34.70 -5.75
C PRO A 66 10.58 33.78 -5.01
N SER A 67 11.85 33.80 -5.41
CA SER A 67 12.90 33.01 -4.74
C SER A 67 12.97 33.34 -3.26
N GLY A 68 13.03 32.31 -2.41
CA GLY A 68 13.04 32.45 -0.95
C GLY A 68 11.67 32.71 -0.31
N ALA A 69 10.58 32.81 -1.08
CA ALA A 69 9.24 32.98 -0.53
C ALA A 69 8.80 31.78 0.32
N LEU A 70 8.11 32.08 1.41
CA LEU A 70 7.49 31.12 2.32
C LEU A 70 5.99 31.38 2.36
N TYR A 71 5.20 30.31 2.41
CA TYR A 71 3.77 30.40 2.68
C TYR A 71 3.37 29.25 3.62
N TYR A 72 2.32 29.47 4.38
CA TYR A 72 1.83 28.53 5.40
C TYR A 72 0.36 28.27 5.16
N LEU A 73 -0.03 27.00 5.16
CA LEU A 73 -1.42 26.58 5.20
C LEU A 73 -1.72 26.21 6.66
N CYS A 74 -2.48 27.06 7.34
CA CYS A 74 -2.71 26.95 8.78
C CYS A 74 -4.04 26.26 9.08
N ASP A 75 -4.10 25.58 10.22
CA ASP A 75 -5.32 24.97 10.76
C ASP A 75 -6.07 24.07 9.75
N ASP A 76 -7.36 24.28 9.55
CA ASP A 76 -8.19 23.51 8.64
C ASP A 76 -8.16 24.02 7.19
N PHE A 77 -7.24 24.91 6.84
CA PHE A 77 -7.17 25.48 5.50
C PHE A 77 -7.08 24.40 4.42
N ASN A 78 -6.23 23.39 4.62
CA ASN A 78 -6.08 22.25 3.69
C ASN A 78 -7.33 21.35 3.63
N HIS A 79 -8.27 21.48 4.55
CA HIS A 79 -9.55 20.75 4.55
C HIS A 79 -10.70 21.55 3.93
N ARG A 80 -10.54 22.86 3.69
CA ARG A 80 -11.59 23.72 3.11
C ARG A 80 -11.20 24.39 1.81
N HIS A 81 -9.92 24.28 1.43
CA HIS A 81 -9.37 24.90 0.25
C HIS A 81 -8.56 23.89 -0.55
N GLU A 82 -8.72 23.97 -1.87
CA GLU A 82 -7.83 23.32 -2.81
C GLU A 82 -6.68 24.27 -3.13
N HIS A 83 -5.49 23.72 -3.39
CA HIS A 83 -4.33 24.48 -3.80
C HIS A 83 -3.62 23.82 -4.97
N ALA A 84 -3.07 24.63 -5.86
CA ALA A 84 -2.30 24.19 -7.01
C ALA A 84 -1.03 25.03 -7.15
N VAL A 85 0.00 24.47 -7.76
CA VAL A 85 1.22 25.20 -8.13
C VAL A 85 1.10 25.59 -9.60
N LEU A 86 1.17 26.88 -9.89
CA LEU A 86 1.21 27.39 -11.25
C LEU A 86 2.67 27.60 -11.66
N SER A 87 3.06 26.97 -12.77
CA SER A 87 4.41 27.09 -13.33
C SER A 87 4.68 28.49 -13.85
N GLY A 88 5.86 29.03 -13.51
CA GLY A 88 6.38 30.26 -14.12
C GLY A 88 7.15 29.98 -15.42
N SER A 89 7.67 31.04 -16.05
CA SER A 89 8.46 30.94 -17.29
C SER A 89 9.92 30.51 -17.05
N SER A 90 10.43 30.65 -15.82
CA SER A 90 11.75 30.14 -15.44
C SER A 90 11.76 28.60 -15.41
N GLN A 91 12.79 27.96 -15.97
CA GLN A 91 12.82 26.52 -16.20
C GLN A 91 12.94 25.66 -14.92
N LEU A 92 13.48 26.19 -13.81
CA LEU A 92 13.78 25.38 -12.62
C LEU A 92 13.34 26.07 -11.33
N ARG A 93 12.53 25.36 -10.54
CA ARG A 93 12.15 25.75 -9.18
C ARG A 93 12.18 24.56 -8.25
N TYR A 94 12.75 24.77 -7.06
CA TYR A 94 12.65 23.83 -5.94
C TYR A 94 11.66 24.35 -4.90
N SER A 95 11.08 23.43 -4.13
CA SER A 95 10.25 23.75 -2.98
C SER A 95 10.50 22.75 -1.86
N SER A 96 10.42 23.22 -0.62
CA SER A 96 10.42 22.35 0.57
C SER A 96 9.06 22.47 1.25
N THR A 97 8.26 21.41 1.18
CA THR A 97 6.91 21.38 1.76
C THR A 97 6.94 20.61 3.07
N HIS A 98 7.10 21.32 4.18
CA HIS A 98 7.14 20.74 5.52
C HIS A 98 5.72 20.30 5.93
N ARG A 99 5.58 19.04 6.34
CA ARG A 99 4.28 18.45 6.74
C ARG A 99 4.40 17.79 8.09
N VAL A 100 3.33 17.87 8.87
CA VAL A 100 3.13 16.99 10.03
C VAL A 100 2.44 15.73 9.51
N ALA A 101 3.23 14.70 9.20
CA ALA A 101 2.67 13.39 8.87
C ALA A 101 1.90 12.85 10.08
N ARG A 102 0.76 12.19 9.84
CA ARG A 102 -0.03 11.60 10.93
C ARG A 102 0.82 10.54 11.64
N GLU A 103 1.07 10.74 12.93
CA GLU A 103 1.71 9.73 13.76
C GLU A 103 0.80 8.50 13.89
N GLY A 104 1.40 7.31 14.05
CA GLY A 104 0.67 6.06 14.21
C GLY A 104 1.18 4.94 13.30
N GLN A 105 0.28 4.41 12.47
CA GLN A 105 0.50 3.17 11.72
C GLN A 105 1.58 3.27 10.62
N GLY A 106 1.99 4.48 10.24
CA GLY A 106 3.04 4.72 9.23
C GLY A 106 4.48 4.73 9.74
N THR A 107 4.75 4.23 10.96
CA THR A 107 6.09 4.31 11.58
C THR A 107 6.77 2.95 11.71
N TRP A 108 8.09 2.90 11.55
CA TRP A 108 8.88 1.68 11.73
C TRP A 108 8.65 1.05 13.12
N ARG A 109 8.61 1.89 14.17
CA ARG A 109 8.35 1.44 15.54
C ARG A 109 7.03 0.69 15.64
N TYR A 110 5.96 1.25 15.09
CA TYR A 110 4.64 0.62 15.10
C TYR A 110 4.67 -0.76 14.44
N ILE A 111 5.15 -0.86 13.19
CA ILE A 111 5.05 -2.13 12.46
C ILE A 111 5.98 -3.19 13.06
N ARG A 112 7.18 -2.79 13.52
CA ARG A 112 8.12 -3.67 14.22
C ARG A 112 7.51 -4.23 15.51
N ASP A 113 6.89 -3.39 16.31
CA ASP A 113 6.29 -3.79 17.59
C ASP A 113 5.06 -4.68 17.34
N ARG A 114 4.27 -4.40 16.29
CA ARG A 114 3.16 -5.25 15.85
C ARG A 114 3.65 -6.62 15.37
N CYS A 115 4.69 -6.70 14.55
CA CYS A 115 5.33 -7.97 14.17
C CYS A 115 5.77 -8.76 15.40
N SER A 116 6.50 -8.10 16.30
CA SER A 116 7.01 -8.73 17.52
C SER A 116 5.88 -9.29 18.38
N SER A 117 4.80 -8.52 18.58
CA SER A 117 3.64 -8.96 19.36
C SER A 117 2.91 -10.15 18.74
N VAL A 118 2.70 -10.14 17.41
CA VAL A 118 1.95 -11.21 16.73
C VAL A 118 2.79 -12.49 16.60
N LEU A 119 4.10 -12.35 16.36
CA LEU A 119 5.00 -13.48 16.22
C LEU A 119 5.39 -14.11 17.56
N ALA A 120 5.49 -13.32 18.63
CA ALA A 120 5.72 -13.83 19.98
C ALA A 120 4.49 -14.54 20.58
N ALA A 121 3.29 -14.27 20.06
CA ALA A 121 2.10 -15.00 20.47
C ALA A 121 2.25 -16.50 20.17
N GLU A 122 1.98 -17.33 21.18
CA GLU A 122 2.06 -18.79 21.14
C GLU A 122 1.37 -19.35 19.90
N CYS A 123 2.11 -20.07 19.05
CA CYS A 123 1.56 -20.63 17.82
C CYS A 123 0.66 -21.83 18.14
N LEU A 124 -0.65 -21.61 18.22
CA LEU A 124 -1.63 -22.65 18.54
C LEU A 124 -1.76 -23.70 17.43
N ILE A 125 -1.20 -23.43 16.24
CA ILE A 125 -1.21 -24.30 15.07
C ILE A 125 0.20 -24.84 14.84
N GLY A 126 0.38 -26.16 14.94
CA GLY A 126 1.67 -26.82 14.66
C GLY A 126 2.09 -27.87 15.69
N ASN A 127 1.42 -27.93 16.84
CA ASN A 127 1.58 -28.98 17.85
C ASN A 127 0.21 -29.55 18.22
N ALA A 128 0.07 -30.88 18.23
CA ALA A 128 -1.16 -31.56 18.61
C ALA A 128 -1.63 -31.20 20.03
N ALA A 129 -0.70 -31.02 20.98
CA ALA A 129 -1.04 -30.67 22.35
C ALA A 129 -1.64 -29.26 22.47
N GLU A 130 -1.03 -28.25 21.82
CA GLU A 130 -1.56 -26.88 21.80
C GLU A 130 -2.88 -26.79 21.02
N LEU A 131 -3.00 -27.57 19.95
CA LEU A 131 -4.22 -27.61 19.15
C LEU A 131 -5.36 -28.29 19.91
N ALA A 132 -5.08 -29.35 20.68
CA ALA A 132 -6.07 -30.01 21.54
C ALA A 132 -6.64 -29.05 22.60
N ARG A 133 -5.84 -28.09 23.11
CA ARG A 133 -6.34 -27.02 24.00
C ARG A 133 -7.34 -26.09 23.33
N CYS A 134 -7.42 -26.11 22.00
CA CYS A 134 -8.38 -25.36 21.22
C CYS A 134 -9.71 -26.08 21.01
N GLY A 135 -9.89 -27.32 21.49
CA GLY A 135 -11.10 -28.13 21.24
C GLY A 135 -12.39 -27.67 21.93
N ASN A 136 -12.32 -26.69 22.83
CA ASN A 136 -13.52 -26.10 23.45
C ASN A 136 -13.83 -24.71 22.90
N ALA A 137 -15.04 -24.19 23.16
CA ALA A 137 -15.50 -22.90 22.61
C ALA A 137 -14.57 -21.71 22.91
N ALA A 138 -13.95 -21.66 24.10
CA ALA A 138 -13.01 -20.59 24.46
C ALA A 138 -11.68 -20.73 23.70
N GLY A 139 -11.21 -21.96 23.51
CA GLY A 139 -10.05 -22.31 22.71
C GLY A 139 -10.22 -21.93 21.24
N ARG A 140 -11.34 -22.34 20.61
CA ARG A 140 -11.68 -21.99 19.23
C ARG A 140 -11.71 -20.48 19.01
N LYS A 141 -12.38 -19.72 19.89
CA LYS A 141 -12.40 -18.24 19.83
C LYS A 141 -11.00 -17.62 19.91
N ARG A 142 -10.12 -18.18 20.75
CA ARG A 142 -8.73 -17.71 20.89
C ARG A 142 -7.93 -17.98 19.60
N LEU A 143 -8.08 -19.17 19.03
CA LEU A 143 -7.47 -19.56 17.76
C LEU A 143 -7.91 -18.64 16.63
N VAL A 144 -9.22 -18.40 16.48
CA VAL A 144 -9.76 -17.49 15.47
C VAL A 144 -9.21 -16.07 15.64
N LYS A 145 -9.18 -15.54 16.87
CA LYS A 145 -8.61 -14.21 17.15
C LYS A 145 -7.13 -14.14 16.74
N GLN A 146 -6.37 -15.20 17.03
CA GLN A 146 -4.97 -15.27 16.66
C GLN A 146 -4.78 -15.30 15.14
N VAL A 147 -5.48 -16.19 14.44
CA VAL A 147 -5.40 -16.30 12.97
C VAL A 147 -5.82 -14.99 12.31
N ARG A 148 -6.91 -14.37 12.76
CA ARG A 148 -7.35 -13.05 12.29
C ARG A 148 -6.25 -11.98 12.46
N SER A 149 -5.58 -11.96 13.61
CA SER A 149 -4.47 -11.04 13.88
C SER A 149 -3.26 -11.29 12.98
N GLN A 150 -2.87 -12.55 12.77
CA GLN A 150 -1.77 -12.93 11.88
C GLN A 150 -2.08 -12.52 10.43
N ARG A 151 -3.27 -12.86 9.94
CA ARG A 151 -3.70 -12.57 8.56
C ARG A 151 -3.76 -11.07 8.28
N ARG A 152 -4.28 -10.27 9.22
CA ARG A 152 -4.29 -8.79 9.10
C ARG A 152 -2.88 -8.22 9.04
N LEU A 153 -1.96 -8.76 9.85
CA LEU A 153 -0.57 -8.33 9.80
C LEU A 153 0.10 -8.73 8.47
N MET A 154 -0.19 -9.92 7.94
CA MET A 154 0.32 -10.32 6.61
C MET A 154 -0.11 -9.33 5.53
N THR A 155 -1.40 -8.97 5.49
CA THR A 155 -1.94 -7.99 4.53
C THR A 155 -1.23 -6.63 4.68
N GLU A 156 -1.11 -6.12 5.91
CA GLU A 156 -0.44 -4.83 6.16
C GLU A 156 1.04 -4.87 5.74
N LEU A 157 1.80 -5.91 6.10
CA LEU A 157 3.19 -6.06 5.71
C LEU A 157 3.37 -6.10 4.20
N GLU A 158 2.55 -6.88 3.51
CA GLU A 158 2.63 -7.02 2.06
C GLU A 158 2.33 -5.68 1.36
N PHE A 159 1.21 -5.03 1.69
CA PHE A 159 0.67 -3.94 0.87
C PHE A 159 0.97 -2.53 1.37
N GLU A 160 1.19 -2.33 2.67
CA GLU A 160 1.50 -1.00 3.24
C GLU A 160 3.00 -0.78 3.40
N TRP A 161 3.82 -1.85 3.36
CA TRP A 161 5.26 -1.76 3.59
C TRP A 161 6.08 -2.33 2.43
N ILE A 162 6.02 -3.64 2.19
CA ILE A 162 6.96 -4.33 1.30
C ILE A 162 6.75 -3.91 -0.16
N ARG A 163 5.51 -3.98 -0.68
CA ARG A 163 5.21 -3.57 -2.05
C ARG A 163 5.36 -2.06 -2.27
N GLN A 164 5.05 -1.24 -1.25
CA GLN A 164 5.29 0.21 -1.30
C GLN A 164 6.77 0.56 -1.36
N TRP A 165 7.63 -0.18 -0.67
CA TRP A 165 9.09 -0.01 -0.78
C TRP A 165 9.59 -0.41 -2.17
N GLN A 166 9.08 -1.52 -2.70
CA GLN A 166 9.56 -2.10 -3.96
C GLN A 166 9.21 -1.30 -5.20
N VAL A 167 8.01 -0.74 -5.24
CA VAL A 167 7.53 0.00 -6.42
C VAL A 167 8.38 1.23 -6.73
N GLN A 168 9.19 1.71 -5.77
CA GLN A 168 10.03 2.90 -5.90
C GLN A 168 11.41 2.62 -6.54
N GLY A 169 11.80 1.35 -6.70
CA GLY A 169 13.01 0.95 -7.43
C GLY A 169 14.33 0.95 -6.65
N LYS A 170 15.37 0.46 -7.32
CA LYS A 170 16.72 0.25 -6.76
C LYS A 170 17.43 1.58 -6.43
N LYS A 171 17.20 2.62 -7.22
CA LYS A 171 17.74 3.97 -6.99
C LYS A 171 17.18 4.57 -5.71
N HIS A 172 15.87 4.48 -5.49
CA HIS A 172 15.25 4.87 -4.23
C HIS A 172 15.88 4.08 -3.06
N ALA A 173 15.98 2.76 -3.18
CA ALA A 173 16.63 1.95 -2.14
C ALA A 173 18.06 2.41 -1.84
N ALA A 174 18.87 2.70 -2.86
CA ALA A 174 20.25 3.17 -2.69
C ALA A 174 20.35 4.52 -1.96
N LEU A 175 19.38 5.43 -2.17
CA LEU A 175 19.31 6.73 -1.48
C LEU A 175 18.85 6.62 -0.01
N HIS A 176 18.31 5.47 0.39
CA HIS A 176 17.68 5.28 1.70
C HIS A 176 18.24 4.06 2.46
N PRO A 177 19.55 4.02 2.76
CA PRO A 177 20.22 2.86 3.38
C PRO A 177 19.68 2.50 4.78
N TYR A 178 19.14 3.47 5.51
CA TYR A 178 18.50 3.24 6.81
C TYR A 178 17.40 2.15 6.73
N TRP A 179 16.68 2.08 5.61
CA TRP A 179 15.51 1.21 5.45
C TRP A 179 15.84 -0.22 5.05
N HIS A 180 17.09 -0.54 4.68
CA HIS A 180 17.46 -1.89 4.22
C HIS A 180 17.20 -2.94 5.30
N ARG A 181 17.83 -2.77 6.48
CA ARG A 181 17.66 -3.70 7.61
C ARG A 181 16.21 -3.76 8.13
N PRO A 182 15.48 -2.64 8.29
CA PRO A 182 14.05 -2.68 8.57
C PRO A 182 13.26 -3.53 7.56
N MET A 183 13.48 -3.36 6.26
CA MET A 183 12.75 -4.09 5.22
C MET A 183 13.09 -5.59 5.21
N GLU A 184 14.36 -5.97 5.39
CA GLU A 184 14.76 -7.37 5.57
C GLU A 184 13.98 -8.03 6.71
N ARG A 185 13.87 -7.35 7.86
CA ARG A 185 13.11 -7.86 9.01
C ARG A 185 11.61 -7.99 8.74
N LEU A 186 11.02 -7.09 7.96
CA LEU A 186 9.61 -7.20 7.57
C LEU A 186 9.39 -8.38 6.63
N ILE A 187 10.31 -8.60 5.69
CA ILE A 187 10.34 -9.76 4.79
C ILE A 187 10.44 -11.07 5.57
N GLU A 188 11.37 -11.17 6.52
CA GLU A 188 11.50 -12.34 7.39
C GLU A 188 10.22 -12.59 8.22
N SER A 189 9.65 -11.53 8.78
CA SER A 189 8.40 -11.61 9.54
C SER A 189 7.25 -12.10 8.66
N TYR A 190 7.17 -11.62 7.41
CA TYR A 190 6.16 -12.05 6.44
C TYR A 190 6.32 -13.54 6.09
N ARG A 191 7.55 -14.03 5.82
CA ARG A 191 7.82 -15.46 5.56
C ARG A 191 7.39 -16.36 6.72
N GLU A 192 7.66 -15.94 7.95
CA GLU A 192 7.23 -16.70 9.13
C GLU A 192 5.71 -16.73 9.27
N LEU A 193 5.02 -15.61 8.98
CA LEU A 193 3.55 -15.60 8.97
C LEU A 193 2.98 -16.46 7.84
N GLU A 194 3.62 -16.50 6.68
CA GLU A 194 3.25 -17.36 5.57
C GLU A 194 3.35 -18.84 5.94
N ARG A 195 4.45 -19.24 6.60
CA ARG A 195 4.62 -20.59 7.14
C ARG A 195 3.52 -20.96 8.15
N ARG A 196 3.18 -20.05 9.08
CA ARG A 196 2.06 -20.25 10.04
C ARG A 196 0.72 -20.36 9.31
N SER A 197 0.52 -19.53 8.30
CA SER A 197 -0.63 -19.55 7.41
C SER A 197 -0.80 -20.92 6.74
N GLN A 198 0.25 -21.48 6.15
CA GLN A 198 0.21 -22.79 5.52
C GLN A 198 -0.13 -23.91 6.52
N SER A 199 0.39 -23.82 7.75
CA SER A 199 -0.02 -24.75 8.81
C SER A 199 -1.50 -24.64 9.16
N CYS A 200 -2.08 -23.43 9.13
CA CYS A 200 -3.52 -23.23 9.26
C CYS A 200 -4.30 -23.84 8.08
N MET A 201 -3.79 -23.74 6.85
CA MET A 201 -4.42 -24.37 5.68
C MET A 201 -4.48 -25.89 5.83
N ARG A 202 -3.36 -26.51 6.22
CA ARG A 202 -3.29 -27.96 6.46
C ARG A 202 -4.23 -28.44 7.58
N LEU A 203 -4.43 -27.61 8.62
CA LEU A 203 -5.39 -27.89 9.68
C LEU A 203 -6.82 -27.93 9.11
N LEU A 204 -7.20 -26.90 8.35
CA LEU A 204 -8.54 -26.80 7.75
C LEU A 204 -8.81 -27.92 6.76
N GLU A 205 -7.84 -28.25 5.91
CA GLU A 205 -7.90 -29.38 4.98
C GLU A 205 -8.16 -30.70 5.72
N ARG A 206 -7.34 -31.02 6.74
CA ARG A 206 -7.48 -32.26 7.52
C ARG A 206 -8.82 -32.34 8.25
N SER A 207 -9.32 -31.22 8.76
CA SER A 207 -10.64 -31.17 9.40
C SER A 207 -11.79 -31.47 8.44
N SER A 208 -11.60 -31.24 7.14
CA SER A 208 -12.60 -31.53 6.10
C SER A 208 -12.53 -32.96 5.53
N SER A 209 -11.42 -33.67 5.76
CA SER A 209 -11.19 -35.03 5.24
C SER A 209 -11.61 -36.15 6.19
N SER A 210 -12.23 -35.83 7.34
CA SER A 210 -12.75 -36.82 8.28
C SER A 210 -14.09 -37.43 7.79
N ALA A 211 -14.07 -38.00 6.58
CA ALA A 211 -15.08 -38.95 6.13
C ALA A 211 -14.65 -40.37 6.52
N GLU A 212 -15.60 -41.16 6.98
CA GLU A 212 -15.45 -42.46 7.68
C GLU A 212 -14.32 -43.38 7.19
N PRO A 213 -13.57 -44.05 8.10
CA PRO A 213 -12.76 -45.18 7.72
C PRO A 213 -13.68 -46.30 7.22
N LYS A 214 -13.63 -46.62 5.93
CA LYS A 214 -14.21 -47.88 5.44
C LYS A 214 -13.48 -49.04 6.13
N PRO A 215 -14.20 -50.01 6.70
CA PRO A 215 -13.57 -51.21 7.23
C PRO A 215 -12.98 -51.98 6.04
N SER A 216 -11.66 -51.98 5.93
CA SER A 216 -10.94 -52.97 5.14
C SER A 216 -10.61 -54.11 6.09
N ASP A 217 -11.34 -55.22 5.93
CA ASP A 217 -10.97 -56.51 6.46
C ASP A 217 -9.72 -56.97 5.69
N ASP A 218 -8.53 -56.67 6.20
CA ASP A 218 -7.30 -57.39 5.84
C ASP A 218 -6.29 -57.18 6.98
N ASP A 219 -6.17 -58.24 7.79
CA ASP A 219 -5.08 -58.46 8.73
C ASP A 219 -3.76 -58.54 7.95
N ASP A 220 -2.76 -57.75 8.31
CA ASP A 220 -1.35 -58.19 8.33
C ASP A 220 -0.45 -57.15 9.03
N ASP A 221 0.32 -57.66 9.99
CA ASP A 221 1.31 -57.00 10.82
C ASP A 221 2.44 -56.31 10.02
N ASP A 222 2.77 -55.03 10.32
CA ASP A 222 4.19 -54.62 10.36
C ASP A 222 4.46 -53.25 11.06
N ASP A 223 5.67 -53.18 11.62
CA ASP A 223 6.27 -52.27 12.61
C ASP A 223 6.36 -50.77 12.24
N SER A 224 5.23 -50.05 12.19
CA SER A 224 5.17 -48.59 11.90
C SER A 224 4.41 -47.72 12.92
N SER A 225 4.16 -48.24 14.13
CA SER A 225 3.13 -47.79 15.07
C SER A 225 3.26 -46.36 15.64
N SER A 226 4.45 -45.76 15.70
CA SER A 226 4.64 -44.47 16.39
C SER A 226 4.24 -43.24 15.56
N ALA A 227 4.47 -43.28 14.24
CA ALA A 227 4.15 -42.18 13.33
C ALA A 227 2.65 -42.12 13.00
N SER A 228 1.98 -43.28 12.86
CA SER A 228 0.54 -43.35 12.59
C SER A 228 -0.29 -42.82 13.77
N THR A 229 0.13 -43.12 15.01
CA THR A 229 -0.53 -42.64 16.24
C THR A 229 -0.46 -41.11 16.37
N SER A 230 0.69 -40.51 16.04
CA SER A 230 0.88 -39.05 16.07
C SER A 230 0.07 -38.31 15.00
N ALA A 231 0.02 -38.86 13.78
CA ALA A 231 -0.77 -38.29 12.69
C ALA A 231 -2.28 -38.33 12.98
N SER A 232 -2.76 -39.44 13.55
CA SER A 232 -4.16 -39.61 13.97
C SER A 232 -4.54 -38.63 15.10
N ALA A 233 -3.69 -38.49 16.12
CA ALA A 233 -3.92 -37.54 17.22
C ALA A 233 -3.98 -36.08 16.73
N LEU A 234 -3.12 -35.71 15.77
CA LEU A 234 -3.12 -34.37 15.18
C LEU A 234 -4.37 -34.13 14.31
N ALA A 235 -4.87 -35.14 13.60
CA ALA A 235 -6.10 -35.05 12.82
C ALA A 235 -7.33 -34.88 13.74
N ALA A 236 -7.41 -35.65 14.83
CA ALA A 236 -8.46 -35.51 15.83
C ALA A 236 -8.44 -34.13 16.52
N ALA A 237 -7.23 -33.64 16.89
CA ALA A 237 -7.08 -32.30 17.44
C ALA A 237 -7.45 -31.20 16.43
N ALA A 238 -7.13 -31.39 15.14
CA ALA A 238 -7.51 -30.46 14.08
C ALA A 238 -9.02 -30.40 13.87
N ALA A 239 -9.70 -31.55 13.85
CA ALA A 239 -11.15 -31.62 13.77
C ALA A 239 -11.81 -30.91 14.97
N ALA A 240 -11.32 -31.16 16.19
CA ALA A 240 -11.87 -30.53 17.41
C ALA A 240 -11.62 -29.01 17.47
N ALA A 241 -10.50 -28.52 16.93
CA ALA A 241 -10.14 -27.11 16.95
C ALA A 241 -10.76 -26.29 15.81
N ALA A 242 -11.15 -26.95 14.72
CA ALA A 242 -11.80 -26.31 13.57
C ALA A 242 -13.19 -25.76 13.95
N SER A 243 -13.60 -24.72 13.24
CA SER A 243 -14.91 -24.09 13.38
C SER A 243 -15.25 -23.33 12.10
N GLU A 244 -16.53 -23.12 11.82
CA GLU A 244 -16.96 -22.29 10.69
C GLU A 244 -16.30 -20.89 10.71
N GLU A 245 -16.21 -20.25 11.88
CA GLU A 245 -15.58 -18.92 12.02
C GLU A 245 -14.08 -18.93 11.61
N LEU A 246 -13.40 -20.07 11.75
CA LEU A 246 -11.99 -20.20 11.37
C LEU A 246 -11.84 -20.33 9.85
N PHE A 247 -12.75 -21.05 9.20
CA PHE A 247 -12.85 -21.08 7.74
C PHE A 247 -13.17 -19.69 7.20
N ASP A 248 -14.17 -19.01 7.76
CA ASP A 248 -14.64 -17.70 7.29
C ASP A 248 -13.53 -16.64 7.35
N VAL A 249 -12.85 -16.52 8.49
CA VAL A 249 -11.68 -15.60 8.62
C VAL A 249 -10.57 -15.92 7.63
N THR A 250 -10.35 -17.21 7.35
CA THR A 250 -9.32 -17.63 6.41
C THR A 250 -9.71 -17.25 4.98
N ILE A 251 -10.94 -17.54 4.57
CA ILE A 251 -11.51 -17.19 3.26
C ILE A 251 -11.43 -15.68 3.04
N GLU A 252 -12.02 -14.89 3.95
CA GLU A 252 -12.04 -13.42 3.86
C GLU A 252 -10.63 -12.86 3.65
N SER A 253 -9.66 -13.33 4.44
CA SER A 253 -8.29 -12.84 4.34
C SER A 253 -7.56 -13.25 3.06
N LEU A 254 -7.91 -14.39 2.47
CA LEU A 254 -7.32 -14.85 1.20
C LEU A 254 -7.91 -14.04 0.04
N GLU A 255 -9.20 -13.75 0.06
CA GLU A 255 -9.85 -12.93 -0.96
C GLU A 255 -9.38 -11.49 -0.91
N GLU A 256 -9.26 -10.91 0.28
CA GLU A 256 -8.70 -9.56 0.46
C GLU A 256 -7.29 -9.48 -0.15
N ARG A 257 -6.40 -10.40 0.25
CA ARG A 257 -5.03 -10.41 -0.29
C ARG A 257 -5.00 -10.69 -1.80
N ALA A 258 -5.82 -11.61 -2.31
CA ALA A 258 -5.88 -11.88 -3.74
C ALA A 258 -6.32 -10.64 -4.53
N ALA A 259 -7.38 -9.95 -4.09
CA ALA A 259 -7.87 -8.73 -4.72
C ALA A 259 -6.81 -7.62 -4.70
N LEU A 260 -6.09 -7.46 -3.58
CA LEU A 260 -4.99 -6.50 -3.48
C LEU A 260 -3.82 -6.88 -4.40
N ARG A 261 -3.41 -8.16 -4.46
CA ARG A 261 -2.38 -8.64 -5.39
C ARG A 261 -2.76 -8.33 -6.83
N SER A 262 -4.01 -8.59 -7.24
CA SER A 262 -4.49 -8.27 -8.59
C SER A 262 -4.34 -6.78 -8.92
N LYS A 263 -4.74 -5.88 -8.01
CA LYS A 263 -4.57 -4.43 -8.18
C LYS A 263 -3.09 -4.03 -8.28
N TRP A 264 -2.23 -4.67 -7.49
CA TRP A 264 -0.79 -4.43 -7.55
C TRP A 264 -0.16 -4.94 -8.85
N ILE A 265 -0.56 -6.12 -9.32
CA ILE A 265 -0.13 -6.66 -10.62
C ILE A 265 -0.56 -5.72 -11.76
N GLU A 266 -1.81 -5.25 -11.74
CA GLU A 266 -2.30 -4.26 -12.71
C GLU A 266 -1.46 -2.99 -12.68
N ARG A 267 -1.23 -2.42 -11.48
CA ARG A 267 -0.37 -1.25 -11.30
C ARG A 267 1.02 -1.49 -11.89
N LEU A 268 1.66 -2.62 -11.56
CA LEU A 268 3.02 -2.93 -12.01
C LEU A 268 3.12 -3.21 -13.52
N ARG A 269 2.01 -3.51 -14.18
CA ARG A 269 1.93 -3.66 -15.64
C ARG A 269 1.76 -2.33 -16.38
N ASP A 270 1.58 -1.22 -15.66
CA ASP A 270 1.43 0.10 -16.28
C ASP A 270 2.63 0.42 -17.21
N PRO A 271 2.37 0.77 -18.49
CA PRO A 271 3.43 1.11 -19.45
C PRO A 271 4.37 2.22 -18.98
N ILE A 272 3.94 3.08 -18.04
CA ILE A 272 4.79 4.16 -17.51
C ILE A 272 6.09 3.61 -16.95
N PHE A 273 6.07 2.45 -16.29
CA PHE A 273 7.28 1.84 -15.73
C PHE A 273 8.28 1.40 -16.81
N ARG A 274 7.83 1.12 -18.04
CA ARG A 274 8.73 0.79 -19.16
C ARG A 274 9.47 2.02 -19.67
N SER A 275 8.88 3.20 -19.51
CA SER A 275 9.51 4.47 -19.90
C SER A 275 10.52 4.99 -18.87
N MET A 276 10.49 4.50 -17.64
CA MET A 276 11.40 4.92 -16.57
C MET A 276 12.81 4.31 -16.74
N PRO A 277 13.86 5.00 -16.22
CA PRO A 277 15.21 4.44 -16.07
C PRO A 277 15.17 3.12 -15.31
N PHE A 278 16.04 2.16 -15.68
CA PHE A 278 16.00 0.79 -15.16
C PHE A 278 16.07 0.72 -13.61
N ASP A 279 16.90 1.55 -12.99
CA ASP A 279 17.09 1.62 -11.55
C ASP A 279 15.93 2.31 -10.80
N GLU A 280 15.05 3.02 -11.50
CA GLU A 280 13.85 3.66 -10.95
C GLU A 280 12.59 2.82 -11.14
N ARG A 281 12.67 1.72 -11.89
CA ARG A 281 11.55 0.79 -12.07
C ARG A 281 11.26 0.00 -10.79
N PRO A 282 10.02 -0.48 -10.60
CA PRO A 282 9.69 -1.38 -9.51
C PRO A 282 10.68 -2.55 -9.40
N MET A 283 11.11 -2.85 -8.18
CA MET A 283 11.98 -3.99 -7.91
C MET A 283 11.16 -5.28 -8.04
N THR A 284 11.54 -6.14 -8.99
CA THR A 284 10.94 -7.47 -9.20
C THR A 284 11.56 -8.53 -8.30
N GLU A 285 12.79 -8.30 -7.86
CA GLU A 285 13.59 -9.22 -7.04
C GLU A 285 13.21 -9.09 -5.56
N CYS A 286 12.03 -9.58 -5.16
CA CYS A 286 11.75 -9.77 -3.73
C CYS A 286 12.29 -11.11 -3.21
N GLY A 287 13.40 -11.60 -3.76
CA GLY A 287 13.99 -12.90 -3.41
C GLY A 287 12.95 -14.02 -3.38
N GLY A 288 12.16 -14.16 -4.44
CA GLY A 288 11.12 -15.19 -4.56
C GLY A 288 9.85 -15.00 -3.73
N LEU A 289 9.71 -13.94 -2.91
CA LEU A 289 8.55 -13.79 -2.02
C LEU A 289 7.19 -13.68 -2.74
N PHE A 290 7.18 -13.12 -3.94
CA PHE A 290 5.98 -12.87 -4.73
C PHE A 290 6.22 -13.14 -6.22
N GLU A 291 7.29 -13.86 -6.55
CA GLU A 291 7.50 -14.31 -7.92
C GLU A 291 6.33 -15.26 -8.23
N ASP A 292 5.57 -14.93 -9.28
CA ASP A 292 4.50 -15.79 -9.75
C ASP A 292 5.13 -17.15 -10.13
N ASP A 293 4.53 -18.25 -9.66
CA ASP A 293 4.85 -19.66 -9.91
C ASP A 293 4.76 -20.05 -11.43
N ASP A 294 5.14 -19.17 -12.35
CA ASP A 294 5.07 -19.46 -13.79
C ASP A 294 6.30 -20.27 -14.29
N HIS A 295 7.32 -20.50 -13.44
CA HIS A 295 8.48 -21.35 -13.79
C HIS A 295 9.10 -22.04 -12.56
N ASP A 296 8.54 -23.19 -12.17
CA ASP A 296 9.25 -24.46 -11.88
C ASP A 296 8.38 -25.36 -10.97
N ASP A 297 7.72 -26.32 -11.59
CA ASP A 297 6.87 -27.37 -10.98
C ASP A 297 7.67 -28.39 -10.12
N SER A 298 8.88 -28.04 -9.68
CA SER A 298 9.77 -28.95 -8.94
C SER A 298 9.67 -28.82 -7.42
N THR A 299 8.99 -27.79 -6.89
CA THR A 299 8.82 -27.59 -5.43
C THR A 299 7.37 -27.49 -4.96
N GLY A 300 6.41 -28.13 -5.65
CA GLY A 300 5.16 -28.69 -5.08
C GLY A 300 4.37 -27.87 -4.05
N THR A 301 4.46 -26.54 -4.03
CA THR A 301 3.78 -25.69 -3.05
C THR A 301 2.56 -25.09 -3.73
N THR A 302 1.54 -25.91 -3.96
CA THR A 302 0.25 -25.44 -4.49
C THR A 302 -0.28 -24.31 -3.60
N THR A 303 -0.33 -23.08 -4.13
CA THR A 303 -0.86 -21.93 -3.41
C THR A 303 -2.35 -22.15 -3.14
N THR A 304 -2.68 -22.48 -1.89
CA THR A 304 -4.08 -22.73 -1.51
C THR A 304 -4.94 -21.48 -1.69
N THR A 305 -6.04 -21.62 -2.43
CA THR A 305 -6.97 -20.55 -2.79
C THR A 305 -8.17 -20.46 -1.84
N ALA A 306 -8.85 -19.31 -1.82
CA ALA A 306 -10.11 -19.16 -1.08
C ALA A 306 -11.20 -20.14 -1.55
N ALA A 307 -11.20 -20.51 -2.84
CA ALA A 307 -12.13 -21.48 -3.40
C ALA A 307 -11.92 -22.89 -2.84
N GLU A 308 -10.67 -23.30 -2.62
CA GLU A 308 -10.35 -24.59 -1.99
C GLU A 308 -10.79 -24.61 -0.53
N VAL A 309 -10.53 -23.53 0.22
CA VAL A 309 -10.99 -23.43 1.61
C VAL A 309 -12.52 -23.48 1.72
N ARG A 310 -13.25 -22.89 0.77
CA ARG A 310 -14.71 -23.02 0.71
C ARG A 310 -15.15 -24.46 0.50
N ARG A 311 -14.44 -25.22 -0.33
CA ARG A 311 -14.70 -26.64 -0.55
C ARG A 311 -14.48 -27.43 0.75
N TRP A 312 -13.39 -27.16 1.46
CA TRP A 312 -13.14 -27.77 2.77
C TRP A 312 -14.23 -27.42 3.79
N ARG A 313 -14.65 -26.15 3.85
CA ARG A 313 -15.75 -25.68 4.70
C ARG A 313 -17.07 -26.41 4.39
N ALA A 314 -17.37 -26.66 3.11
CA ALA A 314 -18.59 -27.35 2.71
C ALA A 314 -18.60 -28.84 3.13
N ASN A 315 -17.43 -29.46 3.26
CA ASN A 315 -17.26 -30.84 3.71
C ASN A 315 -17.08 -30.95 5.23
N PHE A 316 -16.96 -29.84 5.94
CA PHE A 316 -16.80 -29.81 7.38
C PHE A 316 -18.17 -29.99 8.07
N SER A 317 -18.27 -30.99 8.94
CA SER A 317 -19.38 -31.16 9.88
C SER A 317 -18.90 -30.82 11.29
N GLU A 318 -19.62 -29.93 11.98
CA GLU A 318 -19.34 -29.57 13.38
C GLU A 318 -19.74 -30.70 14.36
#